data_AF-A0A7V4LS10-F1
#
_entry.id   AF-A0A7V4LS10-F1
#
_cell.length_a   1.000
_cell.length_b   1.000
_cell.length_c   1.000
_cell.angle_alpha   90.00
_cell.angle_beta   90.00
_cell.angle_gamma   90.00
#
_symmetry.space_group_name_H-M   'P 1'
#
loop_
_entity.id
_entity.type
_entity.pdbx_description
1 polymer ?
#
loop_
_entity_poly.entity_id
_entity_poly.type
_entity_poly.pdbx_seq_one_letter_code
_entity_poly.pdbx_strand_id
1 'polypeptide(L)'
;MKAPRVQRGFTRSAAAFTMVEIAISIAVVAFALVAILGVLPTGFDVQKRNRESTIIHQDASVWLEALRSGAWGLDYLTNHVDAIAVSGTALTPPRAFDATNGFRTGREIVGLLTQPAQVQTGAVERVHARRATAFVRAISGSAGEKTPRNDFAFTYRLTSELTPYTTLAVARARQPGQTNFNEHGLTPAEQQYRRWQYEQVRLAEFLRAGTYELRLTLEWPVYFMNNRLQVGDNRQVYRTLVTGELLRTNDSRLGELNWLRPFEPLPLPAP
;
A
#
# COMPACT_ATOMS: atom_id res chain seq x y z
N MET A 1 76.79 11.28 71.92
CA MET A 1 76.60 10.04 71.12
C MET A 1 75.12 9.87 70.82
N LYS A 2 74.72 9.96 69.55
CA LYS A 2 73.31 9.89 69.10
C LYS A 2 73.21 8.68 68.18
N ALA A 3 72.46 7.65 68.58
CA ALA A 3 72.29 6.42 67.79
C ALA A 3 71.43 6.71 66.53
N PRO A 4 71.74 6.13 65.36
CA PRO A 4 70.92 6.32 64.18
C PRO A 4 69.60 5.53 64.30
N ARG A 5 68.49 6.23 64.09
CA ARG A 5 67.13 5.69 64.07
C ARG A 5 66.91 4.98 62.73
N VAL A 6 66.77 3.66 62.76
CA VAL A 6 66.42 2.85 61.58
C VAL A 6 65.01 3.22 61.11
N GLN A 7 64.90 3.87 59.94
CA GLN A 7 63.63 4.02 59.23
C GLN A 7 63.27 2.68 58.60
N ARG A 8 62.27 1.98 59.14
CA ARG A 8 61.66 0.82 58.48
C ARG A 8 60.81 1.34 57.31
N GLY A 9 61.34 1.25 56.10
CA GLY A 9 60.53 1.41 54.89
C GLY A 9 59.49 0.29 54.82
N PHE A 10 58.21 0.65 54.83
CA PHE A 10 57.15 -0.29 54.46
C PHE A 10 57.33 -0.60 52.96
N THR A 11 57.89 -1.76 52.64
CA THR A 11 57.75 -2.34 51.30
C THR A 11 56.28 -2.68 51.11
N ARG A 12 55.55 -1.84 50.38
CA ARG A 12 54.25 -2.26 49.84
C ARG A 12 54.54 -3.42 48.89
N SER A 13 54.16 -4.63 49.27
CA SER A 13 54.10 -5.74 48.33
C SER A 13 53.14 -5.33 47.23
N ALA A 14 53.68 -4.94 46.07
CA ALA A 14 52.89 -4.75 44.88
C ALA A 14 52.37 -6.13 44.48
N ALA A 15 51.16 -6.47 44.91
CA ALA A 15 50.46 -7.66 44.45
C ALA A 15 50.17 -7.48 42.96
N ALA A 16 51.00 -8.10 42.13
CA ALA A 16 50.70 -8.26 40.71
C ALA A 16 49.62 -9.35 40.55
N PHE A 17 48.77 -9.22 39.53
CA PHE A 17 47.77 -10.23 39.22
C PHE A 17 48.43 -11.56 38.89
N THR A 18 47.86 -12.65 39.40
CA THR A 18 48.28 -14.00 39.07
C THR A 18 47.92 -14.32 37.62
N MET A 19 48.70 -15.19 36.98
CA MET A 19 48.44 -15.64 35.60
C MET A 19 47.04 -16.24 35.43
N VAL A 20 46.52 -16.89 36.48
CA VAL A 20 45.17 -17.47 36.52
C VAL A 20 44.08 -16.37 36.54
N GLU A 21 44.25 -15.33 37.34
CA GLU A 21 43.29 -14.20 37.39
C GLU A 21 43.20 -13.48 36.04
N ILE A 22 44.35 -13.28 35.37
CA ILE A 22 44.38 -12.69 34.03
C ILE A 22 43.69 -13.61 33.03
N ALA A 23 43.95 -14.92 33.08
CA ALA A 23 43.33 -15.88 32.18
C ALA A 23 41.79 -15.93 32.31
N ILE A 24 41.28 -15.94 33.55
CA ILE A 24 39.83 -15.92 33.79
C ILE A 24 39.23 -14.59 33.35
N SER A 25 39.91 -13.47 33.60
CA SER A 25 39.43 -12.13 33.19
C SER A 25 39.30 -12.03 31.67
N ILE A 26 40.30 -12.51 30.92
CA ILE A 26 40.25 -12.53 29.45
C ILE A 26 39.15 -13.49 28.96
N ALA A 27 38.98 -14.66 29.60
CA ALA A 27 37.94 -15.62 29.23
C ALA A 27 36.52 -15.03 29.40
N VAL A 28 36.27 -14.31 30.51
CA VAL A 28 34.98 -13.65 30.76
C VAL A 28 34.73 -12.52 29.76
N VAL A 29 35.74 -11.68 29.48
CA VAL A 29 35.61 -10.60 28.49
C VAL A 29 35.37 -11.16 27.08
N ALA A 30 36.09 -12.22 26.69
CA ALA A 30 35.91 -12.87 25.40
C ALA A 30 34.49 -13.44 25.25
N PHE A 31 33.97 -14.10 26.28
CA PHE A 31 32.61 -14.63 26.28
C PHE A 31 31.56 -13.51 26.16
N ALA A 32 31.73 -12.42 26.92
CA ALA A 32 30.82 -11.27 26.87
C ALA A 32 30.80 -10.60 25.48
N LEU A 33 31.96 -10.45 24.84
CA LEU A 33 32.04 -9.89 23.48
C LEU A 33 31.34 -10.77 22.45
N VAL A 34 31.50 -12.10 22.53
CA VAL A 34 30.78 -13.04 21.66
C VAL A 34 29.27 -12.93 21.87
N ALA A 35 28.82 -12.81 23.12
CA ALA A 35 27.40 -12.66 23.42
C ALA A 35 26.81 -11.36 22.82
N ILE A 36 27.49 -10.22 22.97
CA ILE A 36 27.02 -8.93 22.44
C ILE A 36 27.03 -8.91 20.91
N LEU A 37 28.12 -9.39 20.30
CA LEU A 37 28.23 -9.47 18.84
C LEU A 37 27.23 -10.46 18.24
N GLY A 38 26.85 -11.50 18.98
CA GLY A 38 25.83 -12.46 18.56
C GLY A 38 24.43 -11.86 18.47
N VAL A 39 24.06 -10.93 19.36
CA VAL A 39 22.70 -10.33 19.39
C VAL A 39 22.56 -9.06 18.55
N LEU A 40 23.67 -8.37 18.24
CA LEU A 40 23.68 -7.12 17.47
C LEU A 40 23.07 -7.26 16.06
N PRO A 41 23.36 -8.32 15.27
CA PRO A 41 22.72 -8.51 13.97
C PRO A 41 21.20 -8.61 14.08
N THR A 42 20.70 -9.37 15.07
CA THR A 42 19.27 -9.51 15.33
C THR A 42 18.63 -8.18 15.72
N GLY A 43 19.30 -7.37 16.55
CA GLY A 43 18.83 -6.05 16.93
C GLY A 43 18.71 -5.10 15.74
N PHE A 44 19.68 -5.09 14.83
CA PHE A 44 19.64 -4.27 13.61
C PHE A 44 18.54 -4.71 12.64
N ASP A 45 18.34 -6.02 12.48
CA ASP A 45 17.23 -6.53 11.65
C ASP A 45 15.86 -6.11 12.20
N VAL A 46 15.67 -6.15 13.53
CA VAL A 46 14.44 -5.68 14.18
C VAL A 46 14.23 -4.18 13.94
N GLN A 47 15.27 -3.36 14.10
CA GLN A 47 15.17 -1.91 13.83
C GLN A 47 14.82 -1.63 12.36
N LYS A 48 15.47 -2.32 11.43
CA LYS A 48 15.20 -2.21 9.99
C LYS A 48 13.75 -2.60 9.69
N ARG A 49 13.28 -3.75 10.16
CA ARG A 49 11.90 -4.22 9.93
C ARG A 49 10.86 -3.27 10.52
N ASN A 50 11.10 -2.74 11.72
CA ASN A 50 10.21 -1.78 12.35
C ASN A 50 10.13 -0.47 11.55
N ARG A 51 11.28 0.00 11.03
CA ARG A 51 11.34 1.15 10.14
C ARG A 51 10.58 0.92 8.84
N GLU A 52 10.84 -0.20 8.16
CA GLU A 52 10.17 -0.58 6.92
C GLU A 52 8.65 -0.68 7.11
N SER A 53 8.20 -1.35 8.19
CA SER A 53 6.77 -1.45 8.51
C SER A 53 6.14 -0.08 8.79
N THR A 54 6.87 0.85 9.41
CA THR A 54 6.37 2.21 9.65
C THR A 54 6.22 2.98 8.35
N ILE A 55 7.20 2.90 7.46
CA ILE A 55 7.15 3.53 6.12
C ILE A 55 5.97 2.98 5.32
N ILE A 56 5.80 1.66 5.26
CA ILE A 56 4.69 1.01 4.55
C ILE A 56 3.34 1.48 5.11
N HIS A 57 3.21 1.58 6.43
CA HIS A 57 1.96 2.04 7.05
C HIS A 57 1.64 3.49 6.71
N GLN A 58 2.63 4.38 6.78
CA GLN A 58 2.46 5.79 6.44
C GLN A 58 2.12 5.97 4.95
N ASP A 59 2.87 5.31 4.07
CA ASP A 59 2.64 5.37 2.62
C ASP A 59 1.29 4.75 2.23
N ALA A 60 0.87 3.66 2.87
CA ALA A 60 -0.43 3.07 2.62
C ALA A 60 -1.58 4.05 2.90
N SER A 61 -1.46 4.86 3.96
CA SER A 61 -2.44 5.91 4.25
C SER A 61 -2.52 6.98 3.14
N VAL A 62 -1.36 7.38 2.61
CA VAL A 62 -1.28 8.32 1.48
C VAL A 62 -1.92 7.73 0.22
N TRP A 63 -1.63 6.46 -0.09
CA TRP A 63 -2.21 5.79 -1.25
C TRP A 63 -3.71 5.59 -1.13
N LEU A 64 -4.22 5.18 0.03
CA LEU A 64 -5.65 5.06 0.25
C LEU A 64 -6.35 6.40 0.05
N GLU A 65 -5.79 7.50 0.57
CA GLU A 65 -6.35 8.83 0.38
C GLU A 65 -6.30 9.25 -1.09
N ALA A 66 -5.17 9.03 -1.76
CA ALA A 66 -4.97 9.39 -3.15
C ALA A 66 -5.99 8.72 -4.08
N LEU A 67 -6.20 7.43 -3.88
CA LEU A 67 -7.12 6.62 -4.68
C LEU A 67 -8.59 6.87 -4.32
N ARG A 68 -8.88 7.27 -3.07
CA ARG A 68 -10.23 7.64 -2.65
C ARG A 68 -10.64 9.04 -3.12
N SER A 69 -9.71 10.00 -3.14
CA SER A 69 -9.98 11.42 -3.42
C SER A 69 -9.69 11.86 -4.86
N GLY A 70 -9.19 10.96 -5.72
CA GLY A 70 -9.08 11.24 -7.16
C GLY A 70 -7.91 12.15 -7.56
N ALA A 71 -6.85 12.19 -6.75
CA ALA A 71 -5.52 12.73 -7.08
C ALA A 71 -5.32 14.24 -7.22
N TRP A 72 -6.26 15.07 -6.77
CA TRP A 72 -6.08 16.53 -6.83
C TRP A 72 -4.87 16.97 -5.98
N GLY A 73 -3.89 17.63 -6.61
CA GLY A 73 -2.68 18.13 -5.95
C GLY A 73 -1.61 17.07 -5.63
N LEU A 74 -1.71 15.85 -6.19
CA LEU A 74 -0.77 14.76 -5.92
C LEU A 74 0.33 14.61 -6.99
N ASP A 75 0.69 15.68 -7.69
CA ASP A 75 1.69 15.65 -8.76
C ASP A 75 3.09 15.28 -8.26
N TYR A 76 3.36 15.42 -6.97
CA TYR A 76 4.60 14.95 -6.37
C TYR A 76 4.78 13.43 -6.47
N LEU A 77 3.70 12.65 -6.61
CA LEU A 77 3.75 11.19 -6.78
C LEU A 77 4.55 10.78 -8.03
N THR A 78 4.63 11.66 -9.03
CA THR A 78 5.44 11.44 -10.25
C THR A 78 6.92 11.21 -9.94
N ASN A 79 7.42 11.71 -8.80
CA ASN A 79 8.81 11.51 -8.37
C ASN A 79 9.03 10.21 -7.59
N HIS A 80 7.95 9.52 -7.19
CA HIS A 80 7.99 8.32 -6.34
C HIS A 80 7.57 7.05 -7.09
N VAL A 81 6.82 7.16 -8.19
CA VAL A 81 6.37 6.01 -8.97
C VAL A 81 7.30 5.79 -10.15
N ASP A 82 7.99 4.66 -10.14
CA ASP A 82 8.96 4.32 -11.19
C ASP A 82 8.30 3.64 -12.37
N ALA A 83 7.31 2.77 -12.13
CA ALA A 83 6.55 2.17 -13.23
C ALA A 83 5.16 1.69 -12.82
N ILE A 84 4.24 1.66 -13.77
CA ILE A 84 2.91 1.04 -13.63
C ILE A 84 2.67 0.04 -14.76
N ALA A 85 2.17 -1.15 -14.39
CA ALA A 85 1.72 -2.20 -15.29
C ALA A 85 0.25 -2.54 -15.01
N VAL A 86 -0.57 -2.56 -16.07
CA VAL A 86 -1.98 -2.95 -15.98
C VAL A 86 -2.20 -4.21 -16.80
N SER A 87 -2.59 -5.30 -16.13
CA SER A 87 -2.78 -6.59 -16.81
C SER A 87 -3.91 -6.52 -17.85
N GLY A 88 -3.70 -7.17 -19.00
CA GLY A 88 -4.70 -7.25 -20.07
C GLY A 88 -4.89 -5.96 -20.89
N THR A 89 -3.90 -5.04 -20.86
CA THR A 89 -3.92 -3.81 -21.67
C THR A 89 -2.72 -3.74 -22.60
N ALA A 90 -2.88 -3.04 -23.73
CA ALA A 90 -1.80 -2.79 -24.69
C ALA A 90 -0.72 -1.83 -24.15
N LEU A 91 -0.90 -1.26 -22.95
CA LEU A 91 0.14 -0.54 -22.21
C LEU A 91 1.16 -1.50 -21.56
N THR A 92 1.39 -2.66 -22.16
CA THR A 92 2.47 -3.58 -21.79
C THR A 92 3.54 -3.42 -22.87
N PRO A 93 4.74 -2.91 -22.56
CA PRO A 93 5.45 -3.01 -21.28
C PRO A 93 5.06 -1.98 -20.22
N PRO A 94 5.37 -2.23 -18.92
CA PRO A 94 5.18 -1.27 -17.83
C PRO A 94 5.67 0.12 -18.23
N ARG A 95 4.89 1.17 -17.96
CA ARG A 95 5.35 2.54 -18.21
C ARG A 95 6.44 2.90 -17.23
N ALA A 96 7.70 2.71 -17.64
CA ALA A 96 8.85 3.17 -16.89
C ALA A 96 8.95 4.70 -16.96
N PHE A 97 9.26 5.31 -15.82
CA PHE A 97 9.61 6.71 -15.75
C PHE A 97 10.97 6.94 -16.45
N ASP A 98 10.93 7.63 -17.58
CA ASP A 98 12.09 8.23 -18.22
C ASP A 98 11.81 9.73 -18.43
N ALA A 99 12.86 10.55 -18.50
CA ALA A 99 12.83 12.00 -18.67
C ALA A 99 11.96 12.47 -19.86
N THR A 100 11.68 11.58 -20.82
CA THR A 100 10.91 11.88 -22.04
C THR A 100 9.47 11.32 -22.00
N ASN A 101 9.18 10.29 -21.19
CA ASN A 101 7.92 9.52 -21.25
C ASN A 101 7.29 9.19 -19.89
N GLY A 102 7.69 9.88 -18.81
CA GLY A 102 7.15 9.68 -17.46
C GLY A 102 5.71 10.14 -17.23
N PHE A 103 5.20 9.85 -16.03
CA PHE A 103 3.92 10.37 -15.53
C PHE A 103 3.98 11.90 -15.43
N ARG A 104 2.99 12.60 -15.98
CA ARG A 104 2.95 14.07 -15.96
C ARG A 104 2.26 14.62 -14.74
N THR A 105 1.30 13.88 -14.21
CA THR A 105 0.46 14.29 -13.08
C THR A 105 0.17 13.11 -12.17
N GLY A 106 -0.14 13.39 -10.91
CA GLY A 106 -0.59 12.39 -9.95
C GLY A 106 -1.91 11.73 -10.38
N ARG A 107 -2.72 12.46 -11.16
CA ARG A 107 -3.99 11.97 -11.71
C ARG A 107 -3.80 10.81 -12.69
N GLU A 108 -2.73 10.82 -13.50
CA GLU A 108 -2.43 9.69 -14.38
C GLU A 108 -2.12 8.44 -13.56
N ILE A 109 -1.31 8.58 -12.51
CA ILE A 109 -0.94 7.49 -11.60
C ILE A 109 -2.17 6.90 -10.92
N VAL A 110 -2.97 7.75 -10.26
CA VAL A 110 -4.20 7.32 -9.57
C VAL A 110 -5.22 6.73 -10.55
N GLY A 111 -5.40 7.33 -11.72
CA GLY A 111 -6.27 6.79 -12.77
C GLY A 111 -5.85 5.40 -13.23
N LEU A 112 -4.54 5.15 -13.40
CA LEU A 112 -4.01 3.84 -13.73
C LEU A 112 -4.12 2.82 -12.61
N LEU A 113 -4.08 3.25 -11.34
CA LEU A 113 -4.23 2.37 -10.18
C LEU A 113 -5.68 2.08 -9.80
N THR A 114 -6.64 2.89 -10.25
CA THR A 114 -8.07 2.72 -9.96
C THR A 114 -8.83 1.89 -11.01
N GLN A 115 -8.11 1.10 -11.81
CA GLN A 115 -8.76 0.23 -12.80
C GLN A 115 -9.65 -0.80 -12.09
N PRO A 116 -10.87 -1.07 -12.62
CA PRO A 116 -11.73 -2.12 -12.09
C PRO A 116 -11.03 -3.46 -12.20
N ALA A 117 -11.08 -4.26 -11.14
CA ALA A 117 -10.43 -5.57 -11.07
C ALA A 117 -11.02 -6.58 -12.06
N GLN A 118 -12.23 -6.29 -12.56
CA GLN A 118 -12.95 -7.09 -13.53
C GLN A 118 -13.49 -6.18 -14.62
N VAL A 119 -13.14 -6.47 -15.86
CA VAL A 119 -13.73 -5.82 -17.04
C VAL A 119 -14.51 -6.86 -17.82
N GLN A 120 -15.75 -6.53 -18.15
CA GLN A 120 -16.57 -7.29 -19.08
C GLN A 120 -16.30 -6.77 -20.49
N THR A 121 -15.94 -7.67 -21.40
CA THR A 121 -15.71 -7.33 -22.81
C THR A 121 -16.63 -8.14 -23.72
N GLY A 122 -17.36 -7.46 -24.61
CA GLY A 122 -18.14 -8.06 -25.70
C GLY A 122 -19.60 -8.40 -25.36
N ALA A 123 -20.33 -8.90 -26.37
CA ALA A 123 -21.73 -9.33 -26.26
C ALA A 123 -21.91 -10.68 -25.51
N VAL A 124 -20.81 -11.42 -25.33
CA VAL A 124 -20.72 -12.60 -24.46
C VAL A 124 -19.86 -12.19 -23.27
N GLU A 125 -20.44 -12.12 -22.08
CA GLU A 125 -19.76 -11.67 -20.85
C GLU A 125 -18.49 -12.51 -20.57
N ARG A 126 -17.33 -12.03 -21.02
CA ARG A 126 -16.03 -12.56 -20.58
C ARG A 126 -15.45 -11.63 -19.55
N VAL A 127 -15.34 -12.12 -18.32
CA VAL A 127 -14.77 -11.39 -17.18
C VAL A 127 -13.26 -11.63 -17.14
N HIS A 128 -12.49 -10.59 -17.44
CA HIS A 128 -11.03 -10.65 -17.32
C HIS A 128 -10.57 -9.97 -16.02
N ALA A 129 -9.71 -10.66 -15.27
CA ALA A 129 -9.04 -10.07 -14.12
C ALA A 129 -8.05 -9.01 -14.60
N ARG A 130 -8.25 -7.77 -14.13
CA ARG A 130 -7.31 -6.67 -14.31
C ARG A 130 -6.68 -6.34 -12.96
N ARG A 131 -5.38 -6.13 -12.96
CA ARG A 131 -4.62 -5.73 -11.78
C ARG A 131 -3.67 -4.62 -12.18
N ALA A 132 -3.71 -3.53 -11.44
CA ALA A 132 -2.76 -2.44 -11.59
C ALA A 132 -1.63 -2.63 -10.58
N THR A 133 -0.40 -2.72 -11.08
CA THR A 133 0.80 -2.93 -10.27
C THR A 133 1.74 -1.77 -10.49
N ALA A 134 2.10 -1.08 -9.42
CA ALA A 134 3.05 0.02 -9.37
C ALA A 134 4.33 -0.41 -8.65
N PHE A 135 5.47 0.12 -9.10
CA PHE A 135 6.73 0.10 -8.36
C PHE A 135 6.98 1.49 -7.81
N VAL A 136 7.13 1.57 -6.49
CA VAL A 136 7.08 2.83 -5.76
C VAL A 136 8.26 2.92 -4.81
N ARG A 137 8.99 4.02 -4.90
CA ARG A 137 9.96 4.47 -3.90
C ARG A 137 9.22 5.15 -2.75
N ALA A 138 9.68 4.91 -1.52
CA ALA A 138 9.08 5.42 -0.31
C ALA A 138 8.77 6.92 -0.39
N ILE A 139 7.53 7.27 -0.06
CA ILE A 139 7.06 8.66 0.00
C ILE A 139 7.46 9.25 1.36
N SER A 140 7.32 8.45 2.42
CA SER A 140 7.83 8.71 3.76
C SER A 140 9.28 8.21 3.92
N GLY A 141 10.06 8.82 4.81
CA GLY A 141 11.47 8.45 5.00
C GLY A 141 12.40 9.62 5.31
N SER A 142 13.70 9.32 5.42
CA SER A 142 14.72 10.35 5.67
C SER A 142 14.89 11.25 4.45
N ALA A 143 15.21 12.54 4.65
CA ALA A 143 15.43 13.48 3.55
C ALA A 143 16.52 13.00 2.57
N GLY A 144 17.56 12.32 3.07
CA GLY A 144 18.61 11.73 2.24
C GLY A 144 18.13 10.57 1.35
N GLU A 145 17.01 9.94 1.69
CA GLU A 145 16.43 8.88 0.86
C GLU A 145 15.49 9.41 -0.23
N LYS A 146 14.98 10.63 -0.06
CA LYS A 146 13.98 11.26 -0.94
C LYS A 146 14.59 12.07 -2.09
N THR A 147 15.90 11.95 -2.32
CA THR A 147 16.53 12.63 -3.45
C THR A 147 15.96 12.10 -4.77
N PRO A 148 15.73 12.96 -5.77
CA PRO A 148 15.31 12.51 -7.10
C PRO A 148 16.30 11.47 -7.63
N ARG A 149 15.79 10.34 -8.15
CA ARG A 149 16.59 9.21 -8.68
C ARG A 149 17.54 8.56 -7.65
N ASN A 150 17.05 8.34 -6.43
CA ASN A 150 17.78 7.56 -5.45
C ASN A 150 17.57 6.05 -5.63
N ASP A 151 18.60 5.36 -6.09
CA ASP A 151 18.62 3.89 -6.24
C ASP A 151 18.66 3.17 -4.88
N PHE A 152 19.03 3.86 -3.80
CA PHE A 152 19.04 3.34 -2.44
C PHE A 152 17.75 3.62 -1.66
N ALA A 153 16.76 4.23 -2.29
CA ALA A 153 15.46 4.42 -1.66
C ALA A 153 14.80 3.07 -1.35
N PHE A 154 14.10 3.01 -0.22
CA PHE A 154 13.25 1.86 0.07
C PHE A 154 12.14 1.77 -0.98
N THR A 155 12.03 0.62 -1.63
CA THR A 155 11.10 0.41 -2.75
C THR A 155 10.17 -0.76 -2.46
N TYR A 156 8.89 -0.58 -2.80
CA TYR A 156 7.85 -1.59 -2.67
C TYR A 156 7.01 -1.69 -3.95
N ARG A 157 6.38 -2.85 -4.11
CA ARG A 157 5.37 -3.10 -5.13
C ARG A 157 4.00 -2.79 -4.54
N LEU A 158 3.28 -1.88 -5.17
CA LEU A 158 1.90 -1.54 -4.85
C LEU A 158 0.97 -2.23 -5.86
N THR A 159 0.11 -3.10 -5.39
CA THR A 159 -0.93 -3.72 -6.20
C THR A 159 -2.29 -3.17 -5.79
N SER A 160 -3.01 -2.60 -6.75
CA SER A 160 -4.37 -2.08 -6.56
C SER A 160 -5.40 -2.94 -7.28
N GLU A 161 -6.48 -3.26 -6.56
CA GLU A 161 -7.62 -4.01 -7.06
C GLU A 161 -8.92 -3.35 -6.59
N LEU A 162 -9.73 -2.91 -7.54
CA LEU A 162 -11.02 -2.27 -7.28
C LEU A 162 -12.16 -3.22 -7.63
N THR A 163 -12.87 -3.74 -6.64
CA THR A 163 -13.95 -4.72 -6.83
C THR A 163 -15.30 -4.05 -6.58
N PRO A 164 -16.32 -4.20 -7.45
CA PRO A 164 -17.64 -3.65 -7.18
C PRO A 164 -18.26 -4.28 -5.94
N TYR A 165 -18.91 -3.45 -5.13
CA TYR A 165 -19.62 -3.91 -3.94
C TYR A 165 -20.89 -4.67 -4.36
N THR A 166 -21.01 -5.94 -3.99
CA THR A 166 -22.21 -6.73 -4.24
C THR A 166 -23.08 -6.81 -2.99
N THR A 167 -24.37 -6.53 -3.12
CA THR A 167 -25.34 -6.69 -2.03
C THR A 167 -26.19 -7.94 -2.24
N LEU A 168 -26.61 -8.57 -1.14
CA LEU A 168 -27.54 -9.71 -1.16
C LEU A 168 -28.92 -9.33 -1.72
N ALA A 169 -29.29 -8.03 -1.69
CA ALA A 169 -30.57 -7.54 -2.16
C ALA A 169 -30.76 -7.67 -3.69
N VAL A 170 -29.68 -7.50 -4.47
CA VAL A 170 -29.73 -7.59 -5.94
C VAL A 170 -30.06 -9.00 -6.43
N ALA A 171 -29.73 -10.04 -5.66
CA ALA A 171 -30.07 -11.42 -6.01
C ALA A 171 -31.58 -11.71 -5.97
N ARG A 172 -32.35 -11.03 -5.10
CA ARG A 172 -33.81 -11.18 -5.01
C ARG A 172 -34.57 -10.27 -6.00
N ALA A 173 -33.91 -9.26 -6.55
CA ALA A 173 -34.48 -8.20 -7.37
C ALA A 173 -34.95 -8.60 -8.78
N ARG A 174 -34.44 -9.71 -9.32
CA ARG A 174 -34.68 -10.08 -10.73
C ARG A 174 -36.00 -10.82 -10.97
N GLN A 175 -36.91 -10.86 -9.99
CA GLN A 175 -38.21 -11.49 -10.15
C GLN A 175 -39.29 -10.42 -10.40
N PRO A 176 -39.83 -10.31 -11.63
CA PRO A 176 -40.84 -9.30 -11.97
C PRO A 176 -42.08 -9.35 -11.07
N GLY A 177 -42.45 -10.55 -10.59
CA GLY A 177 -43.58 -10.75 -9.68
C GLY A 177 -43.40 -10.17 -8.27
N GLN A 178 -42.22 -9.65 -7.90
CA GLN A 178 -41.96 -9.06 -6.59
C GLN A 178 -41.73 -7.55 -6.62
N THR A 179 -41.41 -6.97 -7.78
CA THR A 179 -41.06 -5.54 -7.93
C THR A 179 -42.00 -4.76 -8.84
N ASN A 180 -42.79 -5.44 -9.69
CA ASN A 180 -43.79 -4.77 -10.52
C ASN A 180 -45.03 -4.41 -9.69
N PHE A 181 -45.08 -3.18 -9.20
CA PHE A 181 -46.22 -2.61 -8.47
C PHE A 181 -47.32 -2.03 -9.38
N ASN A 182 -47.13 -2.08 -10.70
CA ASN A 182 -48.10 -1.65 -11.71
C ASN A 182 -48.79 -2.84 -12.39
N GLU A 183 -48.59 -4.07 -11.90
CA GLU A 183 -49.27 -5.25 -12.43
C GLU A 183 -50.78 -5.14 -12.21
N HIS A 184 -51.55 -5.55 -13.22
CA HIS A 184 -53.01 -5.51 -13.17
C HIS A 184 -53.56 -6.58 -12.22
N GLY A 185 -54.55 -6.23 -11.40
CA GLY A 185 -55.20 -7.18 -10.47
C GLY A 185 -54.55 -7.31 -9.09
N LEU A 186 -53.58 -6.44 -8.75
CA LEU A 186 -52.99 -6.40 -7.41
C LEU A 186 -53.92 -5.79 -6.38
N THR A 187 -53.94 -6.36 -5.16
CA THR A 187 -54.56 -5.70 -4.01
C THR A 187 -53.75 -4.48 -3.57
N PRO A 188 -54.36 -3.49 -2.90
CA PRO A 188 -53.63 -2.32 -2.38
C PRO A 188 -52.45 -2.70 -1.45
N ALA A 189 -52.59 -3.76 -0.66
CA ALA A 189 -51.53 -4.25 0.23
C ALA A 189 -50.36 -4.86 -0.56
N GLU A 190 -50.63 -5.65 -1.59
CA GLU A 190 -49.59 -6.21 -2.47
C GLU A 190 -48.88 -5.12 -3.27
N GLN A 191 -49.63 -4.11 -3.74
CA GLN A 191 -49.04 -2.97 -4.44
C GLN A 191 -48.06 -2.21 -3.55
N GLN A 192 -48.40 -1.97 -2.28
CA GLN A 192 -47.51 -1.34 -1.30
C GLN A 192 -46.27 -2.19 -1.01
N TYR A 193 -46.45 -3.51 -0.81
CA TYR A 193 -45.33 -4.44 -0.57
C TYR A 193 -44.35 -4.46 -1.74
N ARG A 194 -44.85 -4.58 -2.97
CA ARG A 194 -44.01 -4.60 -4.18
C ARG A 194 -43.33 -3.26 -4.44
N ARG A 195 -43.97 -2.13 -4.12
CA ARG A 195 -43.35 -0.80 -4.16
C ARG A 195 -42.20 -0.69 -3.17
N TRP A 196 -42.37 -1.18 -1.94
CA TRP A 196 -41.29 -1.21 -0.95
C TRP A 196 -40.11 -2.06 -1.46
N GLN A 197 -40.37 -3.25 -2.02
CA GLN A 197 -39.34 -4.09 -2.62
C GLN A 197 -38.61 -3.39 -3.78
N TYR A 198 -39.36 -2.73 -4.67
CA TYR A 198 -38.78 -1.96 -5.78
C TYR A 198 -37.82 -0.87 -5.28
N GLU A 199 -38.19 -0.13 -4.24
CA GLU A 199 -37.32 0.90 -3.65
C GLU A 199 -36.04 0.31 -3.04
N GLN A 200 -36.14 -0.84 -2.35
CA GLN A 200 -34.97 -1.55 -1.81
C GLN A 200 -34.02 -2.00 -2.92
N VAL A 201 -34.55 -2.52 -4.02
CA VAL A 201 -33.76 -2.90 -5.20
C VAL A 201 -33.10 -1.69 -5.84
N ARG A 202 -33.82 -0.58 -6.01
CA ARG A 202 -33.27 0.65 -6.61
C ARG A 202 -32.10 1.18 -5.78
N LEU A 203 -32.25 1.21 -4.46
CA LEU A 203 -31.18 1.62 -3.54
C LEU A 203 -29.98 0.65 -3.62
N ALA A 204 -30.24 -0.65 -3.64
CA ALA A 204 -29.19 -1.67 -3.72
C ALA A 204 -28.40 -1.59 -5.05
N GLU A 205 -29.07 -1.32 -6.17
CA GLU A 205 -28.42 -1.09 -7.47
C GLU A 205 -27.62 0.21 -7.48
N PHE A 206 -28.13 1.30 -6.88
CA PHE A 206 -27.39 2.54 -6.73
C PHE A 206 -26.10 2.33 -5.92
N LEU A 207 -26.19 1.64 -4.79
CA LEU A 207 -25.03 1.29 -3.96
C LEU A 207 -24.04 0.38 -4.71
N ARG A 208 -24.55 -0.61 -5.46
CA ARG A 208 -23.71 -1.51 -6.28
C ARG A 208 -22.98 -0.77 -7.39
N ALA A 209 -23.64 0.18 -8.04
CA ALA A 209 -23.07 0.94 -9.16
C ALA A 209 -22.02 1.95 -8.69
N GLY A 210 -22.21 2.55 -7.52
CA GLY A 210 -21.35 3.63 -7.02
C GLY A 210 -20.32 3.22 -5.96
N THR A 211 -20.38 2.00 -5.41
CA THR A 211 -19.51 1.57 -4.30
C THR A 211 -18.58 0.45 -4.72
N TYR A 212 -17.31 0.60 -4.37
CA TYR A 212 -16.25 -0.34 -4.67
C TYR A 212 -15.44 -0.65 -3.41
N GLU A 213 -15.03 -1.91 -3.27
CA GLU A 213 -13.98 -2.29 -2.35
C GLU A 213 -12.62 -2.06 -3.03
N LEU A 214 -11.82 -1.18 -2.47
CA LEU A 214 -10.43 -0.96 -2.85
C LEU A 214 -9.53 -1.83 -1.97
N ARG A 215 -8.81 -2.76 -2.58
CA ARG A 215 -7.76 -3.56 -1.94
C ARG A 215 -6.39 -3.12 -2.42
N LEU A 216 -5.57 -2.64 -1.49
CA LEU A 216 -4.16 -2.34 -1.73
C LEU A 216 -3.29 -3.40 -1.09
N THR A 217 -2.38 -3.97 -1.88
CA THR A 217 -1.35 -4.90 -1.40
C THR A 217 0.01 -4.24 -1.59
N LEU A 218 0.73 -4.01 -0.51
CA LEU A 218 2.09 -3.49 -0.52
C LEU A 218 3.04 -4.64 -0.21
N GLU A 219 4.02 -4.87 -1.07
CA GLU A 219 4.99 -5.95 -0.97
C GLU A 219 6.42 -5.42 -1.10
N TRP A 220 7.31 -5.86 -0.22
CA TRP A 220 8.68 -5.37 -0.15
C TRP A 220 9.61 -6.45 0.42
N PRO A 221 10.92 -6.24 0.40
CA PRO A 221 11.67 -5.27 -0.43
C PRO A 221 11.59 -5.61 -1.93
N VAL A 222 11.64 -4.60 -2.79
CA VAL A 222 11.79 -4.79 -4.24
C VAL A 222 13.26 -4.73 -4.61
N TYR A 223 13.69 -5.69 -5.43
CA TYR A 223 15.06 -5.77 -5.95
C TYR A 223 15.05 -5.81 -7.47
N PHE A 224 16.06 -5.20 -8.08
CA PHE A 224 16.34 -5.35 -9.51
C PHE A 224 17.42 -6.41 -9.69
N MET A 225 17.03 -7.62 -10.10
CA MET A 225 17.95 -8.74 -10.33
C MET A 225 17.77 -9.28 -11.75
N ASN A 226 18.87 -9.47 -12.48
CA ASN A 226 18.87 -10.04 -13.83
C ASN A 226 17.90 -9.31 -14.80
N ASN A 227 17.89 -7.98 -14.74
CA ASN A 227 17.00 -7.13 -15.54
C ASN A 227 15.49 -7.38 -15.29
N ARG A 228 15.15 -7.95 -14.12
CA ARG A 228 13.78 -8.22 -13.68
C ARG A 228 13.56 -7.67 -12.28
N LEU A 229 12.36 -7.14 -12.05
CA LEU A 229 11.91 -6.73 -10.73
C LEU A 229 11.46 -7.96 -9.95
N GLN A 230 12.12 -8.23 -8.84
CA GLN A 230 11.75 -9.27 -7.87
C GLN A 230 11.27 -8.60 -6.60
N VAL A 231 10.36 -9.28 -5.89
CA VAL A 231 9.75 -8.77 -4.66
C VAL A 231 9.96 -9.80 -3.57
N GLY A 232 10.36 -9.35 -2.39
CA GLY A 232 10.52 -10.17 -1.20
C GLY A 232 9.18 -10.63 -0.61
N ASP A 233 9.28 -11.34 0.52
CA ASP A 233 8.15 -12.03 1.13
C ASP A 233 7.28 -11.14 2.04
N ASN A 234 7.74 -9.93 2.39
CA ASN A 234 6.97 -9.06 3.27
C ASN A 234 5.78 -8.49 2.51
N ARG A 235 4.60 -8.59 3.12
CA ARG A 235 3.35 -8.13 2.53
C ARG A 235 2.43 -7.56 3.58
N GLN A 236 1.80 -6.44 3.26
CA GLN A 236 0.65 -5.90 4.00
C GLN A 236 -0.50 -5.60 3.04
N VAL A 237 -1.72 -5.79 3.54
CA VAL A 237 -2.95 -5.58 2.76
C VAL A 237 -3.82 -4.59 3.48
N TYR A 238 -4.22 -3.54 2.77
CA TYR A 238 -5.12 -2.50 3.23
C TYR A 238 -6.40 -2.56 2.41
N ARG A 239 -7.53 -2.31 3.06
CA ARG A 239 -8.85 -2.34 2.42
C ARG A 239 -9.65 -1.13 2.87
N THR A 240 -10.38 -0.56 1.93
CA THR A 240 -11.36 0.48 2.21
C THR A 240 -12.51 0.39 1.22
N LEU A 241 -13.65 0.95 1.59
CA LEU A 241 -14.69 1.25 0.62
C LEU A 241 -14.40 2.61 -0.02
N VAL A 242 -14.63 2.69 -1.33
CA VAL A 242 -14.56 3.93 -2.10
C VAL A 242 -15.88 4.06 -2.86
N THR A 243 -16.39 5.28 -2.90
CA THR A 243 -17.63 5.59 -3.61
C THR A 243 -17.28 6.56 -4.73
N GLY A 244 -17.69 6.25 -5.95
CA GLY A 244 -17.35 7.03 -7.14
C GLY A 244 -17.96 6.46 -8.40
N GLU A 245 -17.73 7.16 -9.51
CA GLU A 245 -18.08 6.70 -10.85
C GLU A 245 -16.80 6.38 -11.62
N LEU A 246 -16.78 5.24 -12.29
CA LEU A 246 -15.70 4.90 -13.23
C LEU A 246 -15.95 5.60 -14.56
N LEU A 247 -15.19 6.65 -14.84
CA LEU A 247 -15.24 7.37 -16.10
C LEU A 247 -14.12 6.92 -17.03
N ARG A 248 -14.45 6.71 -18.30
CA ARG A 248 -13.43 6.41 -19.31
C ARG A 248 -12.61 7.66 -19.61
N THR A 249 -11.28 7.55 -19.60
CA THR A 249 -10.41 8.68 -19.92
C THR A 249 -10.47 9.03 -21.40
N ASN A 250 -10.35 10.33 -21.70
CA ASN A 250 -10.17 10.85 -23.06
C ASN A 250 -8.68 11.04 -23.43
N ASP A 251 -7.75 10.69 -22.54
CA ASP A 251 -6.33 10.78 -22.81
C ASP A 251 -5.89 9.66 -23.77
N SER A 252 -5.67 10.05 -25.03
CA SER A 252 -5.22 9.15 -26.09
C SER A 252 -3.86 8.51 -25.82
N ARG A 253 -3.02 9.08 -24.93
CA ARG A 253 -1.77 8.46 -24.51
C ARG A 253 -2.04 7.25 -23.64
N LEU A 254 -3.10 7.24 -22.83
CA LEU A 254 -3.37 6.18 -21.85
C LEU A 254 -4.33 5.10 -22.37
N GLY A 255 -4.87 5.25 -23.59
CA GLY A 255 -5.76 4.26 -24.19
C GLY A 255 -7.14 4.20 -23.54
N GLU A 256 -7.90 3.12 -23.80
CA GLU A 256 -9.26 2.91 -23.27
C GLU A 256 -9.25 2.50 -21.77
N LEU A 257 -8.73 3.35 -20.90
CA LEU A 257 -8.64 3.08 -19.46
C LEU A 257 -9.70 3.83 -18.67
N ASN A 258 -10.20 3.19 -17.62
CA ASN A 258 -11.26 3.74 -16.77
C ASN A 258 -10.62 4.37 -15.53
N TRP A 259 -10.95 5.62 -15.23
CA TRP A 259 -10.52 6.31 -14.02
C TRP A 259 -11.67 6.32 -13.03
N LEU A 260 -11.38 6.00 -11.76
CA LEU A 260 -12.35 6.28 -10.71
C LEU A 260 -12.33 7.79 -10.45
N ARG A 261 -13.42 8.45 -10.81
CA ARG A 261 -13.71 9.80 -10.36
C ARG A 261 -14.51 9.65 -9.07
N PRO A 262 -14.00 10.10 -7.91
CA PRO A 262 -14.81 10.20 -6.70
C PRO A 262 -16.03 11.06 -7.00
N PHE A 263 -17.16 10.79 -6.35
CA PHE A 263 -18.28 11.72 -6.44
C PHE A 263 -17.83 13.07 -5.89
N GLU A 264 -17.85 14.10 -6.73
CA GLU A 264 -17.73 15.47 -6.25
C GLU A 264 -18.90 15.70 -5.28
N PRO A 265 -18.66 16.31 -4.09
CA PRO A 265 -19.77 16.69 -3.23
C PRO A 265 -20.68 17.61 -4.05
N LEU A 266 -21.95 17.22 -4.21
CA LEU A 266 -22.94 18.08 -4.85
C LEU A 266 -22.90 19.43 -4.12
N PRO A 267 -22.69 20.56 -4.81
CA PRO A 267 -22.85 21.85 -4.18
C PRO A 267 -24.28 21.87 -3.62
N LEU A 268 -24.40 22.07 -2.30
CA LEU A 268 -25.69 22.31 -1.70
C LEU A 268 -26.31 23.49 -2.47
N PRO A 269 -27.59 23.41 -2.88
CA PRO A 269 -28.24 24.56 -3.44
C PRO A 269 -28.05 25.73 -2.47
N ALA A 270 -27.57 26.86 -3.00
CA ALA A 270 -27.49 28.08 -2.21
C ALA A 270 -28.88 28.36 -1.59
N PRO A 271 -28.93 28.83 -0.33
CA PRO A 271 -30.19 29.04 0.38
C PRO A 271 -31.17 29.94 -0.37
#